data_AF-A0A6J6IXE3-F1
#
_entry.id   AF-A0A6J6IXE3-F1
#
_cell.length_a   1.000
_cell.length_b   1.000
_cell.length_c   1.000
_cell.angle_alpha   90.00
_cell.angle_beta   90.00
_cell.angle_gamma   90.00
#
_symmetry.space_group_name_H-M   'P 1'
#
loop_
_entity.id
_entity.type
_entity.pdbx_description
1 polymer ?
#
loop_
_entity_poly.entity_id
_entity_poly.type
_entity_poly.pdbx_seq_one_letter_code
_entity_poly.pdbx_strand_id
1 'polypeptide(L)' 'MTEKQSIADLIQVVGGSPTAEELATVIALLQATHDQENESASDLEMQHSSSWSRNRSQLRDPITPGLGQWQAAYRRGL' A
#
# COMPACT_ATOMS: atom_id res chain seq x y z
N MET A 1 18.16 -14.62 -8.12
CA MET A 1 18.91 -13.61 -7.35
C MET A 1 18.69 -12.29 -8.06
N THR A 2 17.80 -11.43 -7.56
CA THR A 2 17.54 -10.12 -8.20
C THR A 2 18.68 -9.20 -7.82
N GLU A 3 19.45 -8.73 -8.79
CA GLU A 3 20.52 -7.78 -8.52
C GLU A 3 19.92 -6.43 -8.10
N LYS A 4 20.42 -5.87 -6.99
CA LYS A 4 20.10 -4.50 -6.58
C LYS A 4 20.80 -3.56 -7.55
N GLN A 5 20.05 -3.02 -8.51
CA GLN A 5 20.54 -1.96 -9.39
C GLN A 5 20.96 -0.76 -8.55
N SER A 6 22.13 -0.19 -8.82
CA SER A 6 22.60 1.00 -8.11
C SER A 6 21.93 2.24 -8.67
N ILE A 7 21.72 3.27 -7.84
CA ILE A 7 21.16 4.55 -8.30
C ILE A 7 22.01 5.17 -9.41
N ALA A 8 23.34 4.96 -9.38
CA ALA A 8 24.24 5.44 -10.43
C ALA A 8 23.92 4.87 -11.82
N ASP A 9 23.41 3.63 -11.90
CA ASP A 9 23.07 2.97 -13.17
C ASP A 9 21.73 3.48 -13.75
N LEU A 10 20.93 4.18 -12.94
CA LEU A 10 19.60 4.65 -13.30
C LEU A 10 19.58 6.12 -13.75
N ILE A 11 20.67 6.86 -13.57
CA ILE A 11 20.73 8.31 -13.84
C ILE A 11 21.53 8.58 -15.12
N GLN A 12 21.01 9.48 -15.96
CA GLN A 12 21.69 9.94 -17.18
C GLN A 12 21.90 11.45 -17.14
N VAL A 13 23.11 11.91 -17.43
CA VAL A 13 23.41 13.34 -17.65
C VAL A 13 22.99 13.73 -19.06
N VAL A 14 21.96 14.57 -19.18
CA VAL A 14 21.38 14.98 -20.47
C VAL A 14 22.07 16.23 -21.06
N GLY A 15 22.77 17.01 -20.24
CA GLY A 15 23.45 18.21 -20.70
C GLY A 15 24.48 18.76 -19.71
N GLY A 16 25.38 19.60 -20.22
CA GLY A 16 26.51 20.14 -19.47
C GLY A 16 27.72 19.20 -19.41
N SER A 17 28.78 19.65 -18.76
CA SER A 17 29.97 18.86 -18.46
C SER A 17 30.24 18.90 -16.95
N PRO A 18 29.40 18.22 -16.14
CA PRO A 18 29.60 18.19 -14.70
C PRO A 18 30.95 17.56 -14.38
N THR A 19 31.62 18.09 -13.37
CA THR A 19 32.84 17.47 -12.84
C THR A 19 32.49 16.18 -12.12
N ALA A 20 33.47 15.28 -11.98
CA ALA A 20 33.26 14.01 -11.29
C ALA A 20 32.84 14.20 -9.83
N GLU A 21 33.32 15.26 -9.18
CA GLU A 21 33.02 15.61 -7.79
C GLU A 21 31.56 16.07 -7.61
N GLU A 22 31.06 16.91 -8.53
CA GLU A 22 29.67 17.35 -8.50
C GLU A 22 28.71 16.18 -8.74
N LEU A 23 29.02 15.31 -9.71
CA LEU A 23 28.21 14.14 -10.02
C LEU A 23 28.17 13.17 -8.82
N ALA A 24 29.31 12.90 -8.19
CA ALA A 24 29.38 12.07 -7.00
C ALA A 24 28.54 12.65 -5.85
N THR A 25 28.59 13.98 -5.67
CA THR A 25 27.81 14.68 -4.63
C THR A 25 26.31 14.52 -4.86
N VAL A 26 25.84 14.67 -6.10
CA VAL A 26 24.42 14.50 -6.46
C VAL A 26 23.96 13.06 -6.25
N ILE A 27 24.78 12.06 -6.65
CA ILE A 27 24.47 10.65 -6.42
C ILE A 27 24.37 10.37 -4.91
N ALA A 28 25.31 10.86 -4.12
CA ALA A 28 25.30 10.66 -2.67
C ALA A 28 24.05 11.27 -2.03
N LEU A 29 23.63 12.47 -2.47
CA LEU A 29 22.41 13.11 -1.99
C LEU A 29 21.15 12.31 -2.35
N LEU A 30 21.06 11.82 -3.59
CA LEU A 30 19.93 10.99 -4.04
C LEU A 30 19.87 9.68 -3.27
N GLN A 31 21.02 9.03 -3.05
CA GLN A 31 21.11 7.81 -2.25
C GLN A 31 20.65 8.05 -0.82
N ALA A 32 21.14 9.10 -0.15
CA ALA A 32 20.72 9.44 1.21
C ALA A 32 19.22 9.71 1.32
N THR A 33 18.64 10.42 0.34
CA THR A 33 17.21 10.71 0.30
C THR A 33 16.38 9.43 0.11
N HIS A 34 16.79 8.57 -0.81
CA HIS A 34 16.14 7.30 -1.07
C HIS A 34 16.23 6.33 0.12
N ASP A 35 17.36 6.30 0.81
CA ASP A 35 17.53 5.46 2.01
C ASP A 35 16.60 5.96 3.13
N GLN A 36 16.50 7.28 3.34
CA GLN A 36 15.57 7.86 4.30
C GLN A 36 14.09 7.58 3.97
N GLU A 37 13.71 7.62 2.68
CA GLU A 37 12.36 7.26 2.25
C GLU A 37 12.05 5.77 2.50
N ASN A 38 13.01 4.86 2.23
CA ASN A 38 12.83 3.44 2.50
C ASN A 38 12.73 3.12 3.98
N GLU A 39 13.55 3.76 4.82
CA GLU A 39 13.44 3.64 6.27
C GLU A 39 12.07 4.13 6.75
N SER A 40 11.64 5.31 6.29
CA SER A 40 10.33 5.88 6.61
C SER A 40 9.18 5.00 6.11
N ALA A 41 9.30 4.36 4.95
CA ALA A 41 8.28 3.46 4.41
C ALA A 41 8.18 2.15 5.21
N SER A 42 9.28 1.67 5.77
CA SER A 42 9.29 0.43 6.58
C SER A 42 8.62 0.60 7.95
N ASP A 43 8.66 1.80 8.52
CA ASP A 43 7.98 2.13 9.79
C ASP A 43 6.49 2.45 9.61
N LEU A 44 6.03 2.58 8.36
CA LEU A 44 4.62 2.76 8.04
C LEU A 44 3.98 1.41 7.69
N GLU A 45 4.00 0.45 8.61
CA GLU A 45 2.85 -0.44 8.73
C GLU A 45 1.65 0.48 8.98
N MET A 46 0.91 0.83 7.93
CA MET A 46 -0.32 1.61 8.05
C MET A 46 -1.23 0.87 9.02
N GLN A 47 -1.22 1.30 10.29
CA GLN A 47 -2.10 0.79 11.30
C GLN A 47 -3.50 1.16 10.84
N HIS A 48 -4.22 0.18 10.30
CA HIS A 48 -5.58 0.37 9.84
C HIS A 48 -6.37 1.02 10.97
N SER A 49 -6.88 2.24 10.74
CA SER A 49 -7.55 3.07 11.75
C SER A 49 -8.80 2.41 12.34
N SER A 50 -9.29 1.34 11.73
CA SER A 50 -10.40 0.55 12.25
C SER A 50 -10.24 -0.94 11.99
N SER A 51 -10.78 -1.73 12.93
CA SER A 51 -11.01 -3.16 12.77
C SER A 51 -12.05 -3.48 11.71
N TRP A 52 -12.80 -2.49 11.22
CA TRP A 52 -13.85 -2.64 10.20
C TRP A 52 -13.28 -3.20 8.89
N SER A 53 -12.09 -2.74 8.48
CA SER A 53 -11.42 -3.28 7.27
C SER A 53 -10.92 -4.73 7.44
N ARG A 54 -10.65 -5.17 8.67
CA ARG A 54 -10.24 -6.56 9.00
C ARG A 54 -11.44 -7.47 9.20
N ASN A 55 -12.60 -6.91 9.53
CA ASN A 55 -13.77 -7.69 9.89
C ASN A 55 -14.57 -8.12 8.64
N ARG A 56 -14.06 -9.14 7.95
CA ARG A 56 -14.80 -9.86 6.90
C ARG A 56 -16.02 -10.61 7.43
N SER A 57 -16.14 -10.85 8.74
CA SER A 57 -17.29 -11.57 9.31
C SER A 57 -18.59 -10.74 9.33
N GLN A 58 -18.55 -9.46 8.95
CA GLN A 58 -19.74 -8.66 8.67
C GLN A 58 -20.34 -8.90 7.27
N LEU A 59 -19.72 -9.72 6.41
CA LEU A 59 -20.46 -10.37 5.33
C LEU A 59 -21.37 -11.41 5.99
N ARG A 60 -22.56 -10.94 6.37
CA ARG A 60 -23.65 -11.75 6.92
C ARG A 60 -23.79 -13.01 6.07
N ASP A 61 -23.71 -14.17 6.71
CA ASP A 61 -24.07 -15.42 6.06
C ASP A 61 -25.46 -15.27 5.41
N PRO A 62 -25.69 -15.89 4.24
CA PRO A 62 -27.02 -15.96 3.68
C PRO A 62 -27.95 -16.56 4.72
N ILE A 63 -28.97 -15.81 5.12
CA ILE A 63 -29.98 -16.28 6.07
C ILE A 63 -30.68 -17.44 5.37
N THR A 64 -30.45 -18.67 5.83
CA THR A 64 -31.21 -19.85 5.37
C THR A 64 -32.55 -19.82 6.09
N PRO A 65 -33.64 -19.46 5.41
CA PRO A 65 -34.93 -19.51 6.05
C PRO A 65 -35.38 -20.96 6.26
N GLY A 66 -35.81 -21.29 7.48
CA GLY A 66 -36.47 -22.56 7.76
C GLY A 66 -37.88 -22.62 7.18
N LEU A 67 -38.41 -23.84 7.03
CA LEU A 67 -39.81 -24.07 6.64
C LEU A 67 -40.74 -23.29 7.59
N GLY A 68 -41.56 -22.40 7.04
CA GLY A 68 -42.52 -21.57 7.80
C GLY A 68 -41.98 -20.24 8.35
N GLN A 69 -40.69 -19.91 8.19
CA GLN A 69 -40.08 -18.72 8.80
C GLN A 69 -40.31 -17.41 8.01
N TRP A 70 -40.89 -17.45 6.80
CA TRP A 70 -41.19 -16.25 5.98
C TRP A 70 -42.61 -15.69 6.16
N GLN A 71 -43.44 -16.26 7.02
CA GLN A 71 -44.86 -15.89 7.08
C GLN A 71 -45.11 -14.57 7.85
N ALA A 72 -44.09 -13.95 8.45
CA ALA A 72 -44.27 -12.75 9.27
C ALA A 72 -44.52 -11.46 8.47
N ALA A 73 -44.29 -11.43 7.14
CA ALA A 73 -44.46 -10.23 6.33
C ALA A 73 -45.81 -10.11 5.60
N TYR A 74 -46.67 -11.14 5.63
CA TYR A 74 -48.01 -11.10 5.03
C TYR A 74 -49.05 -11.57 6.03
N ARG A 75 -49.41 -10.70 6.99
CA ARG A 75 -50.72 -10.80 7.63
C ARG A 75 -51.74 -10.31 6.61
N ARG A 76 -52.42 -11.23 5.92
CA ARG A 76 -53.58 -10.88 5.09
C ARG A 76 -54.70 -10.44 6.02
N GLY A 77 -54.83 -9.13 6.25
CA GLY A 77 -55.98 -8.52 6.92
C GLY A 77 -55.71 -7.63 8.14
N LEU A 78 -54.69 -6.78 8.10
CA LEU A 78 -54.68 -5.48 8.81
C LEU A 78 -54.15 -4.41 7.86
#